data_AF-A0A352C6I3-F1
#
_entry.id   AF-A0A352C6I3-F1
#
_cell.length_a   1.000
_cell.length_b   1.000
_cell.length_c   1.000
_cell.angle_alpha   90.00
_cell.angle_beta   90.00
_cell.angle_gamma   90.00
#
_symmetry.space_group_name_H-M   'P 1'
#
loop_
_entity.id
_entity.type
_entity.pdbx_description
1 polymer ?
#
loop_
_entity_poly.entity_id
_entity_poly.type
_entity_poly.pdbx_seq_one_letter_code
_entity_poly.pdbx_strand_id
1 'polypeptide(L)'
;VIHFLKTEMGVTKIRFPKHCGIGIKPVSQEGTTRLVREAILHAIAQDLESVTLVHKGNIMKFTEGGFREWGYQVAKEEFGAQLYQGGPWMSFKNPSTGKEIIIKDVIADAFLQQILLRP
;
A
#
# COMPACT_ATOMS: atom_id res chain seq x y z
N VAL A 1 3.31 13.66 25.71
CA VAL A 1 3.03 12.55 24.74
C VAL A 1 3.22 11.17 25.36
N ILE A 2 4.42 10.80 25.85
CA ILE A 2 4.65 9.45 26.43
C ILE A 2 3.67 9.15 27.58
N HIS A 3 3.40 10.13 28.45
CA HIS A 3 2.41 9.98 29.53
C HIS A 3 1.03 9.59 28.99
N PHE A 4 0.45 10.39 28.10
CA PHE A 4 -0.83 10.11 27.43
C PHE A 4 -0.89 8.72 26.77
N LEU A 5 0.15 8.34 26.03
CA LEU A 5 0.20 7.01 25.40
C LEU A 5 0.14 5.88 26.43
N LYS A 6 0.76 6.04 27.59
CA LYS A 6 0.79 5.01 28.63
C LYS A 6 -0.45 5.00 29.52
N THR A 7 -0.94 6.17 29.93
CA THR A 7 -2.05 6.28 30.90
C THR A 7 -3.40 6.19 30.22
N GLU A 8 -3.63 7.00 29.19
CA GLU A 8 -4.93 7.08 28.52
C GLU A 8 -5.09 5.96 27.49
N MET A 9 -4.03 5.69 26.71
CA MET A 9 -4.09 4.72 25.60
C MET A 9 -3.57 3.33 25.97
N GLY A 10 -3.13 3.11 27.21
CA GLY A 10 -2.69 1.81 27.72
C GLY A 10 -1.46 1.20 27.01
N VAL A 11 -0.61 2.00 26.36
CA VAL A 11 0.54 1.48 25.60
C VAL A 11 1.62 0.94 26.53
N THR A 12 1.91 -0.36 26.42
CA THR A 12 2.97 -1.04 27.18
C THR A 12 4.24 -1.34 26.38
N LYS A 13 4.22 -1.10 25.07
CA LYS A 13 5.27 -1.54 24.12
C LYS A 13 6.49 -0.60 24.01
N ILE A 14 6.49 0.55 24.69
CA ILE A 14 7.62 1.49 24.69
C ILE A 14 8.74 0.92 25.58
N ARG A 15 9.83 0.44 24.97
CA ARG A 15 10.91 -0.29 25.66
C ARG A 15 11.67 0.54 26.69
N PHE A 16 11.96 1.81 26.39
CA PHE A 16 12.70 2.73 27.25
C PHE A 16 11.97 4.09 27.28
N PRO A 17 11.09 4.34 28.25
CA PRO A 17 10.26 5.56 28.25
C PRO A 17 10.99 6.81 28.79
N LYS A 18 12.17 6.66 29.41
CA LYS A 18 12.99 7.79 29.88
C LYS A 18 13.96 8.21 28.76
N HIS A 19 14.12 9.53 28.55
CA HIS A 19 14.99 10.11 27.50
C HIS A 19 14.68 9.60 26.08
N CYS A 20 13.39 9.48 25.74
CA CYS A 20 12.92 8.91 24.48
C CYS A 20 12.21 9.98 23.62
N GLY A 21 12.62 10.10 22.35
CA GLY A 21 11.89 10.87 21.34
C GLY A 21 10.71 10.08 20.76
N ILE A 22 9.68 10.79 20.28
CA ILE A 22 8.48 10.19 19.70
C ILE A 22 8.25 10.73 18.29
N GLY A 23 7.95 9.83 17.34
CA GLY A 23 7.45 10.16 16.02
C GLY A 23 6.03 9.63 15.82
N ILE A 24 5.24 10.31 14.98
CA ILE A 24 3.89 9.89 14.60
C ILE A 24 3.89 9.68 13.09
N LYS A 25 3.37 8.53 12.64
CA LYS A 25 3.27 8.16 11.22
C LYS A 25 1.80 8.08 10.82
N PRO A 26 1.20 9.16 10.31
CA PRO A 26 -0.14 9.10 9.73
C PRO A 26 -0.06 8.54 8.30
N VAL A 27 -1.00 7.65 7.96
CA VAL A 27 -1.31 7.26 6.58
C VAL A 27 -2.84 7.27 6.50
N SER A 28 -3.39 7.99 5.52
CA SER A 28 -4.82 8.15 5.36
C SER A 28 -5.34 7.47 4.10
N GLN A 29 -6.63 7.14 4.11
CA GLN A 29 -7.33 6.64 2.94
C GLN A 29 -7.29 7.68 1.81
N GLU A 30 -7.73 8.93 2.06
CA GLU A 30 -7.72 10.01 1.05
C GLU A 30 -6.34 10.21 0.40
N GLY A 31 -5.28 10.21 1.21
CA GLY A 31 -3.90 10.35 0.75
C GLY A 31 -3.42 9.17 -0.09
N THR A 32 -3.82 7.95 0.29
CA THR A 32 -3.54 6.74 -0.47
C THR A 32 -4.31 6.74 -1.79
N THR A 33 -5.60 7.00 -1.73
CA THR A 33 -6.52 6.98 -2.87
C THR A 33 -6.05 7.93 -3.97
N ARG A 34 -5.73 9.18 -3.65
CA ARG A 34 -5.24 10.12 -4.67
C ARG A 34 -3.95 9.64 -5.33
N LEU A 35 -3.01 9.06 -4.56
CA LEU A 35 -1.72 8.63 -5.09
C LEU A 35 -1.86 7.39 -5.97
N VAL A 36 -2.60 6.39 -5.51
CA VAL A 36 -2.80 5.13 -6.24
C VAL A 36 -3.62 5.36 -7.49
N ARG A 37 -4.65 6.22 -7.45
CA ARG A 37 -5.43 6.61 -8.62
C ARG A 37 -4.53 7.16 -9.72
N GLU A 38 -3.67 8.13 -9.40
CA GLU A 38 -2.73 8.70 -10.38
C GLU A 38 -1.76 7.66 -10.93
N ALA A 39 -1.28 6.72 -10.11
CA ALA A 39 -0.42 5.64 -10.58
C ALA A 39 -1.13 4.70 -11.58
N ILE A 40 -2.40 4.37 -11.33
CA ILE A 40 -3.20 3.53 -12.23
C ILE A 40 -3.53 4.29 -13.52
N LEU A 41 -3.92 5.57 -13.43
CA LEU A 41 -4.15 6.42 -14.61
C LEU A 41 -2.88 6.56 -15.46
N HIS A 42 -1.72 6.70 -14.82
CA HIS A 42 -0.44 6.72 -15.52
C HIS A 42 -0.16 5.40 -16.24
N ALA A 43 -0.40 4.25 -15.60
CA ALA A 43 -0.25 2.94 -16.22
C ALA A 43 -1.17 2.77 -17.44
N ILE A 44 -2.41 3.24 -17.36
CA ILE A 44 -3.36 3.26 -18.49
C ILE A 44 -2.82 4.12 -19.63
N ALA A 45 -2.42 5.36 -19.34
CA ALA A 45 -1.98 6.33 -20.34
C ALA A 45 -0.68 5.93 -21.05
N GLN A 46 0.21 5.21 -20.35
CA GLN A 46 1.49 4.75 -20.87
C GLN A 46 1.47 3.27 -21.32
N ASP A 47 0.29 2.63 -21.32
CA ASP A 47 0.09 1.22 -21.66
C ASP A 47 1.03 0.25 -20.91
N LEU A 48 1.26 0.51 -19.61
CA LEU A 48 2.12 -0.30 -18.75
C LEU A 48 1.44 -1.62 -18.35
N GLU A 49 2.24 -2.61 -18.01
CA GLU A 49 1.76 -3.96 -17.68
C GLU A 49 1.23 -4.11 -16.25
N SER A 50 1.73 -3.30 -15.31
CA SER A 50 1.35 -3.45 -13.90
C SER A 50 1.59 -2.21 -13.06
N VAL A 51 0.89 -2.16 -11.93
CA VAL A 51 1.16 -1.25 -10.81
C VAL A 51 1.44 -2.11 -9.58
N THR A 52 2.54 -1.81 -8.87
CA THR A 52 2.94 -2.56 -7.68
C THR A 52 2.82 -1.69 -6.43
N LEU A 53 1.94 -2.08 -5.50
CA LEU A 53 1.80 -1.49 -4.18
C LEU A 53 2.92 -2.02 -3.26
N VAL A 54 3.97 -1.25 -3.07
CA VAL A 54 5.08 -1.60 -2.18
C VAL A 54 4.81 -1.08 -0.78
N HIS A 55 4.87 -1.95 0.22
CA HIS A 55 4.49 -1.60 1.58
C HIS A 55 5.16 -2.48 2.64
N LYS A 56 5.17 -2.08 3.92
CA LYS A 56 5.63 -2.93 5.05
C LYS A 56 4.49 -3.30 6.01
N GLY A 57 3.35 -3.68 5.41
CA GLY A 57 2.09 -3.91 6.11
C GLY A 57 2.04 -5.13 7.01
N ASN A 58 2.99 -6.07 6.89
CA ASN A 58 3.09 -7.20 7.82
C ASN A 58 3.49 -6.76 9.24
N ILE A 59 4.26 -5.67 9.37
CA ILE A 59 4.66 -5.07 10.65
C ILE A 59 3.77 -3.87 10.99
N MET A 60 3.57 -2.95 10.03
CA MET A 60 2.82 -1.71 10.22
C MET A 60 1.38 -1.82 9.68
N LYS A 61 0.60 -2.76 10.24
CA LYS A 61 -0.73 -3.16 9.73
C LYS A 61 -1.69 -1.98 9.49
N PHE A 62 -1.77 -1.03 10.42
CA PHE A 62 -2.77 0.05 10.37
C PHE A 62 -2.35 1.29 9.57
N THR A 63 -1.14 1.28 8.99
CA THR A 63 -0.65 2.39 8.14
C THR A 63 -0.23 1.85 6.79
N GLU A 64 0.85 1.08 6.73
CA GLU A 64 1.34 0.43 5.50
C GLU A 64 0.41 -0.70 5.02
N GLY A 65 -0.24 -1.42 5.94
CA GLY A 65 -1.27 -2.39 5.58
C GLY A 65 -2.53 -1.69 5.05
N GLY A 66 -2.92 -0.58 5.69
CA GLY A 66 -3.99 0.31 5.21
C GLY A 66 -3.70 0.84 3.79
N PHE A 67 -2.48 1.32 3.53
CA PHE A 67 -2.05 1.75 2.19
C PHE A 67 -2.31 0.67 1.13
N ARG A 68 -1.90 -0.58 1.39
CA ARG A 68 -2.15 -1.70 0.47
C ARG A 68 -3.65 -1.94 0.28
N GLU A 69 -4.41 -2.01 1.37
CA GLU A 69 -5.84 -2.30 1.34
C GLU A 69 -6.63 -1.24 0.56
N TRP A 70 -6.41 0.04 0.87
CA TRP A 70 -7.03 1.15 0.14
C TRP A 70 -6.56 1.22 -1.32
N GLY A 71 -5.31 0.85 -1.62
CA GLY A 71 -4.82 0.79 -3.00
C GLY A 71 -5.55 -0.27 -3.84
N TYR A 72 -5.77 -1.47 -3.29
CA TYR A 72 -6.60 -2.48 -3.94
C TYR A 72 -8.08 -2.06 -4.04
N GLN A 73 -8.60 -1.38 -3.02
CA GLN A 73 -9.95 -0.84 -3.04
C GLN A 73 -10.14 0.15 -4.20
N VAL A 74 -9.19 1.07 -4.42
CA VAL A 74 -9.20 1.99 -5.57
C VAL A 74 -9.26 1.22 -6.88
N ALA A 75 -8.38 0.23 -7.06
CA ALA A 75 -8.37 -0.58 -8.28
C ALA A 75 -9.72 -1.27 -8.53
N LYS A 76 -10.34 -1.81 -7.48
CA LYS A 76 -11.64 -2.49 -7.58
C LYS A 76 -12.79 -1.52 -7.86
N GLU A 77 -12.91 -0.45 -7.07
CA GLU A 77 -14.08 0.43 -7.07
C GLU A 77 -14.08 1.42 -8.22
N GLU A 78 -12.91 1.95 -8.60
CA GLU A 78 -12.80 2.99 -9.62
C GLU A 78 -12.44 2.45 -11.01
N PHE A 79 -11.70 1.34 -11.07
CA PHE A 79 -11.20 0.76 -12.33
C PHE A 79 -11.80 -0.61 -12.65
N GLY A 80 -12.69 -1.13 -11.80
CA GLY A 80 -13.37 -2.40 -12.03
C GLY A 80 -12.44 -3.62 -11.98
N ALA A 81 -11.32 -3.52 -11.28
CA ALA A 81 -10.36 -4.62 -11.18
C ALA A 81 -10.96 -5.83 -10.44
N GLN A 82 -10.69 -7.02 -10.98
CA GLN A 82 -11.17 -8.30 -10.46
C GLN A 82 -9.99 -9.13 -9.95
N LEU A 83 -10.27 -10.13 -9.11
CA LEU A 83 -9.22 -10.99 -8.58
C LEU A 83 -8.47 -11.71 -9.70
N TYR A 84 -7.16 -11.56 -9.70
CA TYR A 84 -6.26 -12.25 -10.61
C TYR A 84 -5.88 -13.60 -10.00
N GLN A 85 -6.21 -14.70 -10.69
CA GLN A 85 -5.84 -16.08 -10.30
C GLN A 85 -6.18 -16.45 -8.84
N GLY A 86 -7.31 -15.97 -8.31
CA GLY A 86 -7.74 -16.25 -6.94
C GLY A 86 -7.23 -15.28 -5.87
N GLY A 87 -6.46 -14.26 -6.27
CA GLY A 87 -6.00 -13.18 -5.39
C GLY A 87 -4.66 -13.46 -4.67
N PRO A 88 -4.14 -12.48 -3.91
CA PRO A 88 -4.74 -11.18 -3.60
C PRO A 88 -4.61 -10.14 -4.71
N TRP A 89 -3.84 -10.43 -5.76
CA TRP A 89 -3.66 -9.52 -6.89
C TRP A 89 -4.98 -9.33 -7.64
N MET A 90 -5.06 -8.22 -8.37
CA MET A 90 -6.20 -7.90 -9.21
C MET A 90 -5.74 -7.57 -10.62
N SER A 91 -6.63 -7.67 -11.59
CA SER A 91 -6.39 -7.18 -12.94
C SER A 91 -7.63 -6.51 -13.53
N PHE A 92 -7.39 -5.61 -14.48
CA PHE A 92 -8.41 -5.02 -15.33
C PHE A 92 -7.84 -4.78 -16.72
N LYS A 93 -8.72 -4.49 -17.68
CA LYS A 93 -8.31 -4.20 -19.06
C LYS A 93 -8.10 -2.70 -19.22
N ASN A 94 -6.97 -2.30 -19.77
CA ASN A 94 -6.72 -0.94 -20.23
C ASN A 94 -7.84 -0.55 -21.20
N PRO A 95 -8.64 0.49 -20.90
CA PRO A 95 -9.78 0.86 -21.75
C PRO A 95 -9.35 1.36 -23.15
N SER A 96 -8.10 1.79 -23.32
CA SER A 96 -7.60 2.32 -24.60
C SER A 96 -7.02 1.23 -25.50
N THR A 97 -6.42 0.19 -24.93
CA THR A 97 -5.64 -0.82 -25.70
C THR A 97 -6.15 -2.25 -25.53
N GLY A 98 -7.00 -2.52 -24.54
CA GLY A 98 -7.43 -3.87 -24.17
C GLY A 98 -6.33 -4.72 -23.51
N LYS A 99 -5.14 -4.14 -23.25
CA LYS A 99 -4.05 -4.80 -22.52
C LYS A 99 -4.48 -5.08 -21.08
N GLU A 100 -4.13 -6.24 -20.53
CA GLU A 100 -4.37 -6.51 -19.11
C GLU A 100 -3.34 -5.77 -18.25
N ILE A 101 -3.81 -4.99 -17.28
CA ILE A 101 -2.98 -4.33 -16.27
C ILE A 101 -3.15 -5.09 -14.96
N ILE A 102 -2.04 -5.53 -14.38
CA ILE A 102 -2.02 -6.26 -13.11
C ILE A 102 -1.75 -5.27 -11.96
N ILE A 103 -2.63 -5.27 -10.96
CA ILE A 103 -2.42 -4.61 -9.68
C ILE A 103 -1.94 -5.64 -8.68
N LYS A 104 -0.72 -5.46 -8.19
CA LYS A 104 -0.04 -6.41 -7.31
C LYS A 104 0.59 -5.70 -6.10
N ASP A 105 1.00 -6.47 -5.09
CA ASP A 105 1.71 -5.95 -3.92
C ASP A 105 2.94 -6.78 -3.59
N VAL A 106 3.95 -6.10 -3.01
CA VAL A 106 5.19 -6.72 -2.53
C VAL A 106 5.61 -6.04 -1.22
N ILE A 107 6.10 -6.85 -0.27
CA ILE A 107 6.65 -6.30 0.97
C ILE A 107 7.96 -5.56 0.69
N ALA A 108 8.12 -4.35 1.24
CA ALA A 108 9.20 -3.43 0.88
C ALA A 108 10.63 -3.99 0.99
N ASP A 109 10.94 -4.78 2.02
CA ASP A 109 12.26 -5.42 2.13
C ASP A 109 12.48 -6.51 1.08
N ALA A 110 11.47 -7.32 0.79
CA ALA A 110 11.52 -8.26 -0.33
C ALA A 110 11.60 -7.54 -1.68
N PHE A 111 10.90 -6.41 -1.84
CA PHE A 111 10.95 -5.61 -3.06
C PHE A 111 12.36 -5.12 -3.38
N LEU A 112 13.12 -4.66 -2.38
CA LEU A 112 14.53 -4.24 -2.57
C LEU A 112 15.43 -5.38 -3.06
N GLN A 113 15.09 -6.64 -2.77
CA GLN A 113 15.78 -7.79 -3.35
C GLN A 113 15.28 -8.06 -4.78
N GLN A 114 13.96 -8.01 -4.99
CA GLN A 114 13.35 -8.32 -6.28
C GLN A 114 13.79 -7.35 -7.38
N ILE A 115 13.96 -6.05 -7.10
CA ILE A 115 14.43 -5.08 -8.11
C ILE A 115 15.84 -5.36 -8.63
N LEU A 116 16.65 -6.13 -7.89
CA LEU A 116 17.97 -6.59 -8.36
C LEU A 116 17.89 -7.93 -9.07
N LEU A 117 17.08 -8.86 -8.55
CA LEU A 117 17.00 -10.23 -9.05
C LEU A 117 16.05 -10.39 -10.25
N ARG A 118 15.05 -9.52 -10.36
CA ARG A 118 13.92 -9.55 -11.32
C ARG A 118 13.42 -8.12 -11.61
N PRO A 119 14.26 -7.26 -12.22
CA PRO A 119 13.86 -5.89 -12.58
C PRO A 119 12.74 -5.84 -13.62
#